data_AF-A0A2S6T637-F1
#
_entry.id   AF-A0A2S6T637-F1
#
_cell.length_a   1.000
_cell.length_b   1.000
_cell.length_c   1.000
_cell.angle_alpha   90.00
_cell.angle_beta   90.00
_cell.angle_gamma   90.00
#
_symmetry.space_group_name_H-M   'P 1'
#
loop_
_entity.id
_entity.type
_entity.pdbx_description
1 polymer ?
#
loop_
_entity_poly.entity_id
_entity_poly.type
_entity_poly.pdbx_seq_one_letter_code
_entity_poly.pdbx_strand_id
1 'polypeptide(L)'
;LGTGQAIRVAQDGNVEVLLVHHTTSEIKFMNDGYGLIRHELMYNDYVLVGPNEDQLDCKSVEIKFKEIKQKKLPFISRGDDSGTHKKELELWNSINFSPLSSSWYQEVGQGMGITLLMANEKLAYTLSDRGTWIAFNKKENLSIICENLPPLFNQYGLIIVDPLVNSNLDIENANIYVNWLISDRGKELINNFRKKGQQLFYFNHH
;
A
#
# COMPACT_ATOMS: atom_id res chain seq x y z
N LEU A 1 0.19 8.03 -8.27
CA LEU A 1 1.57 8.36 -7.82
C LEU A 1 1.97 7.31 -6.79
N GLY A 2 3.22 6.84 -6.78
CA GLY A 2 3.71 6.07 -5.63
C GLY A 2 3.76 6.95 -4.38
N THR A 3 3.68 6.37 -3.18
CA THR A 3 3.73 7.11 -1.91
C THR A 3 4.93 8.05 -1.81
N GLY A 4 6.13 7.62 -2.23
CA GLY A 4 7.30 8.51 -2.25
C GLY A 4 7.14 9.70 -3.19
N GLN A 5 6.52 9.51 -4.36
CA GLN A 5 6.26 10.61 -5.29
C GLN A 5 5.19 11.56 -4.77
N ALA A 6 4.11 11.05 -4.17
CA ALA A 6 3.07 11.88 -3.56
C ALA A 6 3.62 12.74 -2.42
N ILE A 7 4.48 12.16 -1.58
CA ILE A 7 5.19 12.89 -0.52
C ILE A 7 6.07 13.98 -1.10
N ARG A 8 6.89 13.69 -2.12
CA ARG A 8 7.74 14.71 -2.76
C ARG A 8 6.92 15.89 -3.30
N VAL A 9 5.83 15.61 -4.01
CA VAL A 9 4.92 16.66 -4.52
C VAL A 9 4.36 17.53 -3.39
N ALA A 10 4.03 16.94 -2.24
CA ALA A 10 3.58 17.67 -1.06
C ALA A 10 4.71 18.48 -0.41
N GLN A 11 5.93 17.93 -0.32
CA GLN A 11 7.12 18.63 0.19
C GLN A 11 7.51 19.84 -0.69
N ASP A 12 7.27 19.74 -2.00
CA ASP A 12 7.49 20.83 -2.94
C ASP A 12 6.37 21.89 -2.89
N GLY A 13 5.34 21.71 -2.03
CA GLY A 13 4.24 22.65 -1.88
C GLY A 13 3.32 22.74 -3.09
N ASN A 14 3.16 21.64 -3.84
CA ASN A 14 2.35 21.59 -5.06
C ASN A 14 0.94 21.00 -4.84
N VAL A 15 0.60 20.60 -3.61
CA VAL A 15 -0.71 20.09 -3.21
C VAL A 15 -1.00 20.48 -1.77
N GLU A 16 -2.28 20.65 -1.45
CA GLU A 16 -2.74 21.03 -0.10
C GLU A 16 -3.03 19.82 0.79
N VAL A 17 -3.36 18.67 0.18
CA VAL A 17 -3.79 17.47 0.88
C VAL A 17 -3.03 16.25 0.37
N LEU A 18 -2.48 15.48 1.29
CA LEU A 18 -1.81 14.22 1.03
C LEU A 18 -2.64 13.06 1.58
N LEU A 19 -3.03 12.13 0.71
CA LEU A 19 -3.66 10.86 1.07
C LEU A 19 -2.78 9.71 0.61
N VAL A 20 -2.10 9.06 1.55
CA VAL A 20 -1.18 7.94 1.28
C VAL A 20 -1.40 6.84 2.32
N HIS A 21 -0.67 5.72 2.18
CA HIS A 21 -0.90 4.52 2.97
C HIS A 21 0.41 3.87 3.47
N HIS A 22 1.28 4.70 4.03
CA HIS A 22 2.54 4.26 4.62
C HIS A 22 2.83 5.08 5.87
N THR A 23 2.28 4.63 6.99
CA THR A 23 2.32 5.31 8.30
C THR A 23 3.71 5.79 8.68
N THR A 24 4.75 4.99 8.46
CA THR A 24 6.15 5.39 8.76
C THR A 24 6.58 6.62 7.95
N SER A 25 6.22 6.69 6.66
CA SER A 25 6.55 7.88 5.84
C SER A 25 5.67 9.07 6.16
N GLU A 26 4.41 8.85 6.51
CA GLU A 26 3.49 9.90 6.97
C GLU A 26 3.98 10.55 8.27
N ILE A 27 4.33 9.75 9.27
CA ILE A 27 4.86 10.25 10.55
C ILE A 27 6.17 11.01 10.31
N LYS A 28 7.05 10.52 9.43
CA LYS A 28 8.25 11.26 9.07
C LYS A 28 7.92 12.62 8.42
N PHE A 29 6.98 12.65 7.48
CA PHE A 29 6.53 13.89 6.82
C PHE A 29 5.99 14.92 7.84
N MET A 30 5.21 14.46 8.83
CA MET A 30 4.75 15.29 9.94
C MET A 30 5.91 15.81 10.81
N ASN A 31 6.82 14.92 11.22
CA ASN A 31 7.96 15.27 12.09
C ASN A 31 8.96 16.22 11.43
N ASP A 32 9.08 16.16 10.11
CA ASP A 32 9.93 17.07 9.33
C ASP A 32 9.27 18.46 9.13
N GLY A 33 8.04 18.67 9.63
CA GLY A 33 7.35 19.96 9.60
C GLY A 33 6.58 20.26 8.31
N TYR A 34 6.33 19.25 7.46
CA TYR A 34 5.62 19.45 6.19
C TYR A 34 4.09 19.32 6.30
N GLY A 35 3.56 18.82 7.42
CA GLY A 35 2.12 18.59 7.61
C GLY A 35 1.61 19.18 8.92
N LEU A 36 0.38 19.73 8.88
CA LEU A 36 -0.29 20.33 10.04
C LEU A 36 -0.95 19.30 10.94
N ILE A 37 -1.72 18.40 10.31
CA ILE A 37 -2.50 17.38 11.00
C ILE A 37 -2.56 16.12 10.16
N ARG A 38 -2.51 14.96 10.84
CA ARG A 38 -2.72 13.64 10.24
C ARG A 38 -3.96 13.01 10.84
N HIS A 39 -4.90 12.61 9.98
CA HIS A 39 -6.06 11.81 10.34
C HIS A 39 -5.86 10.37 9.87
N GLU A 40 -6.13 9.40 10.74
CA GLU A 40 -6.40 8.04 10.31
C GLU A 40 -7.79 8.02 9.67
N LEU A 41 -7.85 7.80 8.36
CA LEU A 41 -9.10 7.92 7.62
C LEU A 41 -9.80 6.57 7.47
N MET A 42 -9.08 5.63 6.84
CA MET A 42 -9.60 4.33 6.48
C MET A 42 -8.47 3.33 6.34
N TYR A 43 -8.81 2.05 6.29
CA TYR A 43 -7.84 1.01 5.96
C TYR A 43 -8.39 0.05 4.90
N ASN A 44 -7.46 -0.58 4.21
CA ASN A 44 -7.67 -1.88 3.60
C ASN A 44 -6.54 -2.81 4.08
N ASP A 45 -6.25 -3.85 3.33
CA ASP A 45 -5.17 -4.78 3.62
C ASP A 45 -4.35 -5.13 2.37
N TYR A 46 -3.13 -5.55 2.65
CA TYR A 46 -2.27 -6.22 1.69
C TYR A 46 -2.59 -7.70 1.64
N VAL A 47 -2.38 -8.30 0.48
CA VAL A 47 -2.43 -9.75 0.26
C VAL A 47 -1.12 -10.17 -0.37
N LEU A 48 -0.54 -11.26 0.14
CA LEU A 48 0.51 -11.96 -0.58
C LEU A 48 -0.18 -12.90 -1.56
N VAL A 49 0.15 -12.78 -2.84
CA VAL A 49 -0.34 -13.68 -3.89
C VAL A 49 0.81 -14.49 -4.46
N GLY A 50 0.51 -15.65 -5.02
CA GLY A 50 1.49 -16.59 -5.53
C GLY A 50 0.83 -17.70 -6.34
N PRO A 51 1.61 -18.69 -6.83
CA PRO A 51 1.12 -19.76 -7.70
C PRO A 51 0.00 -20.56 -7.05
N ASN A 52 -1.01 -20.96 -7.83
CA ASN A 52 -2.13 -21.78 -7.37
C ASN A 52 -1.70 -23.13 -6.76
N GLU A 53 -0.53 -23.64 -7.15
CA GLU A 53 0.04 -24.87 -6.62
C GLU A 53 0.48 -24.75 -5.15
N ASP A 54 0.69 -23.53 -4.64
CA ASP A 54 0.95 -23.28 -3.22
C ASP A 54 -0.37 -23.38 -2.44
N GLN A 55 -0.73 -24.61 -2.10
CA GLN A 55 -1.92 -24.95 -1.30
C GLN A 55 -1.71 -24.78 0.21
N LEU A 56 -0.58 -24.23 0.65
CA LEU A 56 -0.28 -24.14 2.07
C LEU A 56 -1.00 -22.95 2.70
N ASP A 57 -1.85 -23.25 3.68
CA ASP A 57 -2.47 -22.25 4.53
C ASP A 57 -1.40 -21.42 5.24
N CYS A 58 -1.31 -20.13 4.90
CA CYS A 58 -0.32 -19.24 5.46
C CYS A 58 -0.71 -18.87 6.89
N LYS A 59 0.00 -19.43 7.87
CA LYS A 59 -0.21 -19.11 9.30
C LYS A 59 0.51 -17.85 9.76
N SER A 60 1.56 -17.46 9.03
CA SER A 60 2.37 -16.29 9.31
C SER A 60 3.04 -15.80 8.03
N VAL A 61 2.88 -14.51 7.77
CA VAL A 61 3.51 -13.82 6.63
C VAL A 61 5.04 -13.96 6.71
N GLU A 62 5.59 -13.84 7.91
CA GLU A 62 7.03 -13.97 8.16
C GLU A 62 7.55 -15.37 7.78
N ILE A 63 6.82 -16.43 8.17
CA ILE A 63 7.16 -17.81 7.83
C ILE A 63 7.11 -18.00 6.31
N LYS A 64 6.09 -17.45 5.64
CA LYS A 64 5.97 -17.57 4.18
C LYS A 64 7.09 -16.83 3.44
N PHE A 65 7.48 -15.63 3.89
CA PHE A 65 8.64 -14.92 3.33
C PHE A 65 9.96 -15.69 3.55
N LYS A 66 10.14 -16.32 4.72
CA LYS A 66 11.28 -17.23 4.97
C LYS A 66 11.27 -18.43 4.02
N GLU A 67 10.10 -19.01 3.76
CA GLU A 67 9.94 -20.13 2.83
C GLU A 67 10.31 -19.72 1.39
N ILE A 68 9.76 -18.60 0.90
CA ILE A 68 10.08 -18.04 -0.43
C ILE A 68 11.59 -17.87 -0.57
N LYS A 69 12.25 -17.28 0.44
CA LYS A 69 13.70 -17.12 0.48
C LYS A 69 14.45 -18.45 0.44
N GLN A 70 14.09 -19.40 1.32
CA GLN A 70 14.79 -20.69 1.45
C GLN A 70 14.70 -21.52 0.17
N LYS A 71 13.52 -21.56 -0.43
CA LYS A 71 13.24 -22.30 -1.67
C LYS A 71 13.61 -21.50 -2.93
N LYS A 72 14.03 -20.24 -2.80
CA LYS A 72 14.36 -19.33 -3.90
C LYS A 72 13.21 -19.20 -4.90
N LEU A 73 11.97 -19.10 -4.39
CA LEU A 73 10.78 -19.01 -5.23
C LEU A 73 10.74 -17.64 -5.92
N PRO A 74 10.34 -17.56 -7.21
CA PRO A 74 10.29 -16.30 -7.93
C PRO A 74 9.41 -15.27 -7.20
N PHE A 75 9.90 -14.05 -7.05
CA PHE A 75 9.19 -12.95 -6.42
C PHE A 75 9.29 -11.69 -7.29
N ILE A 76 8.15 -11.09 -7.63
CA ILE A 76 8.09 -9.86 -8.42
C ILE A 76 7.76 -8.70 -7.47
N SER A 77 8.72 -7.78 -7.35
CA SER A 77 8.57 -6.52 -6.61
C SER A 77 8.15 -5.41 -7.53
N ARG A 78 7.36 -4.46 -6.99
CA ARG A 78 7.02 -3.24 -7.72
C ARG A 78 8.24 -2.38 -8.03
N GLY A 79 9.22 -2.29 -7.11
CA GLY A 79 10.45 -1.52 -7.30
C GLY A 79 10.27 -0.02 -7.59
N ASP A 80 9.20 0.61 -7.10
CA ASP A 80 8.79 1.96 -7.54
C ASP A 80 8.65 3.01 -6.43
N ASP A 81 9.11 2.70 -5.22
CA ASP A 81 8.99 3.58 -4.03
C ASP A 81 7.52 3.88 -3.60
N SER A 82 6.56 3.03 -4.01
CA SER A 82 5.19 3.06 -3.51
C SER A 82 5.07 2.53 -2.09
N GLY A 83 3.92 2.77 -1.45
CA GLY A 83 3.60 2.16 -0.15
C GLY A 83 3.63 0.64 -0.20
N THR A 84 3.15 0.01 -1.28
CA THR A 84 3.26 -1.46 -1.46
C THR A 84 4.72 -1.92 -1.55
N HIS A 85 5.55 -1.20 -2.31
CA HIS A 85 6.98 -1.51 -2.39
C HIS A 85 7.67 -1.36 -1.02
N LYS A 86 7.41 -0.26 -0.31
CA LYS A 86 7.96 -0.04 1.03
C LYS A 86 7.49 -1.12 2.01
N LYS A 87 6.20 -1.49 1.97
CA LYS A 87 5.64 -2.54 2.81
C LYS A 87 6.30 -3.90 2.54
N GLU A 88 6.51 -4.23 1.28
CA GLU A 88 7.22 -5.44 0.89
C GLU A 88 8.66 -5.46 1.43
N LEU A 89 9.40 -4.35 1.31
CA LEU A 89 10.74 -4.22 1.88
C LEU A 89 10.73 -4.33 3.42
N GLU A 90 9.72 -3.79 4.10
CA GLU A 90 9.53 -3.99 5.55
C GLU A 90 9.37 -5.47 5.91
N LEU A 91 8.60 -6.24 5.12
CA LEU A 91 8.41 -7.69 5.33
C LEU A 91 9.69 -8.49 5.08
N TRP A 92 10.50 -8.10 4.11
CA TRP A 92 11.83 -8.71 3.91
C TRP A 92 12.79 -8.37 5.06
N ASN A 93 12.78 -7.11 5.50
CA ASN A 93 13.62 -6.65 6.60
C ASN A 93 13.23 -7.27 7.94
N SER A 94 11.94 -7.59 8.18
CA SER A 94 11.51 -8.24 9.41
C SER A 94 12.09 -9.64 9.58
N ILE A 95 12.56 -10.28 8.48
CA ILE A 95 13.30 -11.55 8.50
C ILE A 95 14.80 -11.36 8.33
N ASN A 96 15.30 -10.14 8.54
CA ASN A 96 16.71 -9.73 8.39
C ASN A 96 17.27 -10.11 7.02
N PHE A 97 16.54 -9.82 5.95
CA PHE A 97 16.94 -10.15 4.58
C PHE A 97 16.72 -8.99 3.62
N SER A 98 17.69 -8.76 2.73
CA SER A 98 17.55 -7.89 1.57
C SER A 98 17.55 -8.75 0.30
N PRO A 99 16.47 -8.75 -0.50
CA PRO A 99 16.36 -9.63 -1.66
C PRO A 99 17.03 -9.05 -2.93
N LEU A 100 17.52 -7.81 -2.90
CA LEU A 100 18.01 -7.07 -4.08
C LEU A 100 19.07 -7.81 -4.92
N SER A 101 19.93 -8.60 -4.28
CA SER A 101 20.98 -9.37 -4.97
C SER A 101 20.55 -10.80 -5.36
N SER A 102 19.29 -11.17 -5.11
CA SER A 102 18.79 -12.52 -5.33
C SER A 102 18.27 -12.69 -6.75
N SER A 103 18.74 -13.73 -7.46
CA SER A 103 18.31 -14.02 -8.83
C SER A 103 16.83 -14.37 -8.99
N TRP A 104 16.16 -14.74 -7.90
CA TRP A 104 14.72 -15.05 -7.85
C TRP A 104 13.86 -13.83 -7.49
N TYR A 105 14.46 -12.69 -7.16
CA TYR A 105 13.77 -11.44 -6.87
C TYR A 105 13.94 -10.47 -8.03
N GLN A 106 12.84 -9.93 -8.55
CA GLN A 106 12.85 -9.00 -9.67
C GLN A 106 12.02 -7.76 -9.37
N GLU A 107 12.66 -6.60 -9.39
CA GLU A 107 11.99 -5.30 -9.40
C GLU A 107 11.55 -4.93 -10.82
N VAL A 108 10.29 -4.54 -10.98
CA VAL A 108 9.76 -4.14 -12.30
C VAL A 108 9.81 -2.63 -12.53
N GLY A 109 9.83 -1.81 -11.47
CA GLY A 109 9.76 -0.35 -11.56
C GLY A 109 8.42 0.15 -12.10
N GLN A 110 7.34 -0.62 -11.96
CA GLN A 110 6.05 -0.40 -12.64
C GLN A 110 4.87 -0.50 -11.66
N GLY A 111 3.70 -0.02 -12.12
CA GLY A 111 2.41 -0.11 -11.43
C GLY A 111 2.00 -1.52 -11.03
N MET A 112 1.18 -1.65 -9.99
CA MET A 112 0.73 -2.95 -9.44
C MET A 112 0.06 -3.85 -10.49
N GLY A 113 -0.65 -3.28 -11.48
CA GLY A 113 -1.26 -4.06 -12.57
C GLY A 113 -0.23 -4.79 -13.44
N ILE A 114 0.91 -4.16 -13.75
CA ILE A 114 2.01 -4.79 -14.50
C ILE A 114 2.75 -5.79 -13.61
N THR A 115 2.97 -5.46 -12.34
CA THR A 115 3.57 -6.37 -11.36
C THR A 115 2.76 -7.67 -11.22
N LEU A 116 1.44 -7.58 -11.08
CA LEU A 116 0.55 -8.76 -11.03
C LEU A 116 0.54 -9.55 -12.34
N LEU A 117 0.55 -8.87 -13.49
CA LEU A 117 0.63 -9.54 -14.79
C LEU A 117 1.91 -10.36 -14.93
N MET A 118 3.06 -9.76 -14.61
CA MET A 118 4.34 -10.47 -14.65
C MET A 118 4.41 -11.59 -13.62
N ALA A 119 3.84 -11.40 -12.42
CA ALA A 119 3.77 -12.45 -11.41
C ALA A 119 2.94 -13.64 -11.92
N ASN A 120 1.81 -13.38 -12.59
CA ASN A 120 0.94 -14.41 -13.16
C ASN A 120 1.63 -15.18 -14.31
N GLU A 121 2.34 -14.46 -15.19
CA GLU A 121 3.08 -15.07 -16.31
C GLU A 121 4.27 -15.91 -15.83
N LYS A 122 4.93 -15.49 -14.76
CA LYS A 122 6.15 -16.14 -14.23
C LYS A 122 5.89 -17.16 -13.13
N LEU A 123 4.63 -17.39 -12.75
CA LEU A 123 4.28 -18.20 -11.58
C LEU A 123 5.07 -17.76 -10.35
N ALA A 124 4.98 -16.46 -10.04
CA ALA A 124 5.78 -15.82 -9.01
C ALA A 124 4.91 -15.23 -7.90
N TYR A 125 5.52 -15.07 -6.73
CA TYR A 125 4.92 -14.38 -5.60
C TYR A 125 4.99 -12.86 -5.79
N THR A 126 4.02 -12.13 -5.25
CA THR A 126 4.08 -10.67 -5.15
C THR A 126 3.14 -10.16 -4.05
N LEU A 127 3.44 -8.99 -3.51
CA LEU A 127 2.57 -8.30 -2.56
C LEU A 127 1.66 -7.32 -3.32
N SER A 128 0.35 -7.35 -3.05
CA SER A 128 -0.64 -6.44 -3.63
C SER A 128 -1.53 -5.86 -2.54
N ASP A 129 -2.12 -4.68 -2.75
CA ASP A 129 -3.31 -4.30 -2.00
C ASP A 129 -4.53 -5.12 -2.48
N ARG A 130 -5.49 -5.39 -1.59
CA ARG A 130 -6.67 -6.20 -1.90
C ARG A 130 -7.55 -5.60 -3.00
N GLY A 131 -7.67 -4.28 -3.05
CA GLY A 131 -8.48 -3.57 -4.04
C GLY A 131 -7.98 -3.85 -5.46
N THR A 132 -6.67 -3.70 -5.67
CA THR A 132 -6.02 -4.01 -6.96
C THR A 132 -6.15 -5.49 -7.29
N TRP A 133 -5.93 -6.39 -6.33
CA TRP A 133 -6.10 -7.83 -6.55
C TRP A 133 -7.51 -8.19 -7.02
N ILE A 134 -8.55 -7.62 -6.40
CA ILE A 134 -9.95 -7.87 -6.78
C ILE A 134 -10.23 -7.30 -8.17
N ALA A 135 -9.75 -6.10 -8.47
CA ALA A 135 -9.92 -5.45 -9.78
C ALA A 135 -9.18 -6.16 -10.91
N PHE A 136 -8.05 -6.82 -10.60
CA PHE A 136 -7.22 -7.53 -11.57
C PHE A 136 -7.90 -8.79 -12.08
N ASN A 137 -7.92 -8.96 -13.41
CA ASN A 137 -8.67 -10.03 -14.09
C ASN A 137 -7.78 -11.18 -14.60
N LYS A 138 -6.49 -10.93 -14.88
CA LYS A 138 -5.57 -11.90 -15.49
C LYS A 138 -4.75 -12.67 -14.43
N LYS A 139 -5.46 -13.36 -13.55
CA LYS A 139 -4.90 -14.02 -12.36
C LYS A 139 -5.17 -15.52 -12.34
N GLU A 140 -5.36 -16.12 -13.51
CA GLU A 140 -5.66 -17.54 -13.69
C GLU A 140 -4.62 -18.48 -13.05
N ASN A 141 -3.37 -18.04 -12.90
CA ASN A 141 -2.30 -18.83 -12.31
C ASN A 141 -1.99 -18.47 -10.85
N LEU A 142 -2.65 -17.44 -10.31
CA LEU A 142 -2.36 -16.92 -8.97
C LEU A 142 -3.55 -17.03 -8.03
N SER A 143 -3.26 -17.33 -6.77
CA SER A 143 -4.21 -17.27 -5.66
C SER A 143 -3.69 -16.35 -4.55
N ILE A 144 -4.55 -16.00 -3.61
CA ILE A 144 -4.11 -15.41 -2.35
C ILE A 144 -3.45 -16.50 -1.52
N ILE A 145 -2.22 -16.25 -1.07
CA ILE A 145 -1.43 -17.14 -0.23
C ILE A 145 -1.52 -16.72 1.23
N CYS A 146 -1.38 -15.43 1.52
CA CYS A 146 -1.57 -14.88 2.86
C CYS A 146 -2.53 -13.68 2.83
N GLU A 147 -3.49 -13.66 3.74
CA GLU A 147 -4.40 -12.55 3.97
C GLU A 147 -4.86 -12.48 5.42
N ASN A 148 -5.42 -11.34 5.85
CA ASN A 148 -5.99 -11.17 7.19
C ASN A 148 -5.04 -11.50 8.36
N LEU A 149 -3.73 -11.38 8.12
CA LEU A 149 -2.68 -11.62 9.10
C LEU A 149 -1.84 -10.37 9.34
N PRO A 150 -1.40 -10.10 10.58
CA PRO A 150 -0.36 -9.11 10.80
C PRO A 150 0.93 -9.49 10.04
N PRO A 151 1.67 -8.51 9.50
CA PRO A 151 1.42 -7.07 9.54
C PRO A 151 0.78 -6.54 8.24
N LEU A 152 -0.16 -7.28 7.59
CA LEU A 152 -0.76 -6.90 6.30
C LEU A 152 -1.81 -5.79 6.37
N PHE A 153 -2.02 -5.18 7.54
CA PHE A 153 -2.89 -4.02 7.66
C PHE A 153 -2.35 -2.83 6.85
N ASN A 154 -3.22 -2.13 6.12
CA ASN A 154 -2.86 -1.01 5.28
C ASN A 154 -3.66 0.24 5.64
N GLN A 155 -3.14 1.03 6.58
CA GLN A 155 -3.74 2.28 7.02
C GLN A 155 -3.53 3.38 5.98
N TYR A 156 -4.58 4.11 5.64
CA TYR A 156 -4.51 5.35 4.88
C TYR A 156 -4.52 6.55 5.84
N GLY A 157 -3.51 7.40 5.70
CA GLY A 157 -3.41 8.68 6.39
C GLY A 157 -3.81 9.84 5.48
N LEU A 158 -4.63 10.74 6.02
CA LEU A 158 -5.04 11.99 5.38
C LEU A 158 -4.35 13.15 6.08
N ILE A 159 -3.54 13.92 5.35
CA ILE A 159 -2.68 14.97 5.90
C ILE A 159 -2.94 16.29 5.17
N ILE A 160 -3.09 17.38 5.93
CA ILE A 160 -3.06 18.74 5.39
C ILE A 160 -1.60 19.21 5.37
N VAL A 161 -1.13 19.67 4.21
CA VAL A 161 0.23 20.21 4.03
C VAL A 161 0.34 21.56 4.74
N ASP A 162 1.46 21.79 5.40
CA ASP A 162 1.71 23.03 6.15
C ASP A 162 1.86 24.24 5.20
N PRO A 163 1.11 25.34 5.38
CA PRO A 163 1.27 26.57 4.58
C PRO A 163 2.67 27.19 4.70
N LEU A 164 3.48 26.81 5.70
CA LEU A 164 4.90 27.17 5.77
C LEU A 164 5.72 26.55 4.63
N VAL A 165 5.26 25.45 4.03
CA VAL A 165 5.88 24.84 2.84
C VAL A 165 5.67 25.74 1.62
N ASN A 166 4.45 26.24 1.43
CA ASN A 166 4.10 27.18 0.37
C ASN A 166 2.89 28.02 0.79
N SER A 167 3.08 29.34 0.88
CA SER A 167 2.04 30.27 1.33
C SER A 167 0.88 30.43 0.34
N ASN A 168 0.99 29.89 -0.87
CA ASN A 168 -0.07 29.92 -1.89
C ASN A 168 -1.03 28.73 -1.79
N LEU A 169 -0.78 27.77 -0.88
CA LEU A 169 -1.66 26.63 -0.66
C LEU A 169 -3.03 27.09 -0.17
N ASP A 170 -4.09 26.53 -0.75
CA ASP A 170 -5.47 26.81 -0.38
C ASP A 170 -5.89 26.01 0.86
N ILE A 171 -5.40 26.43 2.02
CA ILE A 171 -5.64 25.75 3.30
C ILE A 171 -7.12 25.78 3.70
N GLU A 172 -7.87 26.79 3.28
CA GLU A 172 -9.30 26.88 3.57
C GLU A 172 -10.05 25.75 2.86
N ASN A 173 -9.87 25.58 1.55
CA ASN A 173 -10.51 24.49 0.82
C ASN A 173 -9.96 23.12 1.21
N ALA A 174 -8.68 23.03 1.59
CA ALA A 174 -8.10 21.80 2.14
C ALA A 174 -8.82 21.35 3.41
N ASN A 175 -9.07 22.26 4.35
CA ASN A 175 -9.83 21.97 5.56
C ASN A 175 -11.28 21.57 5.25
N ILE A 176 -11.95 22.26 4.31
CA ILE A 176 -13.30 21.89 3.88
C ILE A 176 -13.32 20.45 3.33
N TYR A 177 -12.37 20.11 2.45
CA TYR A 177 -12.25 18.78 1.88
C TYR A 177 -11.98 17.70 2.94
N VAL A 178 -11.01 17.94 3.82
CA VAL A 178 -10.65 17.00 4.89
C VAL A 178 -11.83 16.79 5.84
N ASN A 179 -12.48 17.86 6.31
CA ASN A 179 -13.65 17.79 7.18
C ASN A 179 -14.83 17.05 6.54
N TRP A 180 -15.06 17.25 5.24
CA TRP A 180 -16.06 16.48 4.51
C TRP A 180 -15.71 14.99 4.45
N LEU A 181 -14.44 14.66 4.19
CA LEU A 181 -13.99 13.27 4.03
C LEU A 181 -14.02 12.49 5.35
N ILE A 182 -13.80 13.15 6.49
CA ILE A 182 -13.89 12.55 7.84
C ILE A 182 -15.30 12.63 8.46
N SER A 183 -16.28 13.23 7.76
CA SER A 183 -17.66 13.34 8.24
C SER A 183 -18.42 12.02 8.19
N ASP A 184 -19.62 11.97 8.79
CA ASP A 184 -20.54 10.83 8.67
C ASP A 184 -20.86 10.47 7.20
N ARG A 185 -20.92 11.46 6.31
CA ARG A 185 -21.11 11.22 4.88
C ARG A 185 -19.89 10.55 4.25
N GLY A 186 -18.69 11.01 4.58
CA GLY A 186 -17.44 10.39 4.15
C GLY A 186 -17.32 8.94 4.65
N LYS A 187 -17.64 8.72 5.92
CA LYS A 187 -17.72 7.39 6.55
C LYS A 187 -18.70 6.46 5.83
N GLU A 188 -19.90 6.93 5.51
CA GLU A 188 -20.89 6.16 4.77
C GLU A 188 -20.36 5.76 3.38
N LEU A 189 -19.78 6.72 2.63
CA LEU A 189 -19.24 6.47 1.30
C LEU A 189 -18.08 5.47 1.32
N ILE A 190 -17.15 5.61 2.26
CA ILE A 190 -16.00 4.72 2.41
C ILE A 190 -16.45 3.30 2.73
N ASN A 191 -17.32 3.13 3.73
CA ASN A 191 -17.80 1.81 4.14
C ASN A 191 -18.69 1.14 3.09
N ASN A 192 -19.38 1.91 2.25
CA ASN A 192 -20.21 1.37 1.17
C ASN A 192 -19.48 1.16 -0.15
N PHE A 193 -18.21 1.56 -0.26
CA PHE A 193 -17.44 1.39 -1.49
C PHE A 193 -17.17 -0.09 -1.78
N ARG A 194 -17.63 -0.56 -2.94
CA ARG A 194 -17.53 -1.96 -3.35
C ARG A 194 -16.88 -2.13 -4.72
N LYS A 195 -16.11 -3.21 -4.86
CA LYS A 195 -15.64 -3.71 -6.16
C LYS A 195 -15.95 -5.19 -6.27
N LYS A 196 -16.59 -5.59 -7.38
CA LYS A 196 -17.08 -6.97 -7.58
C LYS A 196 -17.88 -7.50 -6.37
N GLY A 197 -18.73 -6.64 -5.78
CA GLY A 197 -19.58 -6.96 -4.62
C GLY A 197 -18.89 -6.90 -3.25
N GLN A 198 -17.56 -6.85 -3.18
CA GLN A 198 -16.80 -6.85 -1.93
C GLN A 198 -16.53 -5.44 -1.44
N GLN A 199 -16.71 -5.18 -0.14
CA GLN A 199 -16.28 -3.95 0.51
C GLN A 199 -14.76 -3.90 0.53
N LEU A 200 -14.18 -2.77 0.11
CA LEU A 200 -12.72 -2.64 -0.01
C LEU A 200 -12.06 -1.84 1.09
N PHE A 201 -12.77 -0.87 1.66
CA PHE A 201 -12.24 0.04 2.66
C PHE A 201 -13.15 0.07 3.88
N TYR A 202 -12.51 0.31 5.02
CA TYR A 202 -13.16 0.40 6.32
C TYR A 202 -12.77 1.72 6.94
N PHE A 203 -13.75 2.58 7.20
CA PHE A 203 -13.52 3.86 7.86
C PHE A 203 -13.13 3.65 9.32
N ASN A 204 -12.09 4.34 9.78
CA ASN A 204 -11.60 4.24 11.16
C ASN A 204 -11.16 5.57 11.78
N HIS A 205 -11.63 6.70 11.25
CA HIS A 205 -11.45 7.98 11.91
C HIS A 205 -12.32 8.07 13.17
N HIS A 206 -11.78 8.68 14.23
CA HIS A 206 -12.40 8.86 15.53
C HIS A 206 -12.37 10.31 15.98
#